data_AF-A0A3D3CX10-F1
#
_entry.id   AF-A0A3D3CX10-F1
#
_cell.length_a   1.000
_cell.length_b   1.000
_cell.length_c   1.000
_cell.angle_alpha   90.00
_cell.angle_beta   90.00
_cell.angle_gamma   90.00
#
_symmetry.space_group_name_H-M   'P 1'
#
loop_
_entity.id
_entity.type
_entity.pdbx_description
1 polymer ?
#
loop_
_entity_poly.entity_id
_entity_poly.type
_entity_poly.pdbx_seq_one_letter_code
_entity_poly.pdbx_strand_id
1 'polypeptide(L)' 'REKGVSAEVINIHTVKPLDTEAVLKSIGKTGCAVTAEEHNIIGGLGDAIAQTASKNRPV' A
#
# COMPACT_ATOMS: atom_id res chain seq x y z
N ARG A 1 -12.93 -10.82 -12.78
CA ARG A 1 -13.05 -11.19 -11.35
C ARG A 1 -13.41 -12.67 -11.29
N GLU A 2 -12.42 -13.56 -11.21
CA GLU A 2 -12.66 -15.02 -11.35
C GLU A 2 -12.85 -15.73 -10.00
N LYS A 3 -12.36 -15.14 -8.90
CA LYS A 3 -12.48 -15.69 -7.53
C LYS A 3 -13.42 -14.91 -6.61
N GLY A 4 -14.30 -14.06 -7.18
CA GLY A 4 -15.14 -13.15 -6.39
C GLY A 4 -14.40 -11.99 -5.71
N VAL A 5 -13.07 -11.91 -5.85
CA VAL A 5 -12.25 -10.84 -5.28
C VAL A 5 -12.20 -9.64 -6.23
N SER A 6 -12.38 -8.45 -5.66
CA SER A 6 -12.09 -7.17 -6.32
C SER A 6 -10.85 -6.56 -5.69
N ALA A 7 -9.79 -6.38 -6.48
CA ALA A 7 -8.63 -5.63 -6.05
C ALA A 7 -8.63 -4.24 -6.70
N GLU A 8 -8.32 -3.22 -5.91
CA GLU A 8 -7.82 -1.96 -6.46
C GLU A 8 -6.32 -2.11 -6.71
N VAL A 9 -5.87 -1.67 -7.88
CA VAL A 9 -4.45 -1.72 -8.25
C VAL A 9 -3.96 -0.28 -8.36
N ILE A 10 -2.92 0.04 -7.60
CA ILE A 10 -2.29 1.36 -7.60
C ILE A 10 -0.83 1.18 -8.02
N ASN A 11 -0.43 1.89 -9.07
CA ASN A 11 0.97 1.92 -9.47
C ASN A 11 1.71 2.98 -8.66
N ILE A 12 2.61 2.54 -7.77
CA ILE A 12 3.47 3.43 -6.97
C ILE A 12 4.84 3.49 -7.64
N HIS A 13 4.99 4.39 -8.61
CA HIS A 13 6.26 4.54 -9.34
C HIS A 13 7.35 5.26 -8.53
N THR A 14 6.98 5.99 -7.48
CA THR A 14 7.90 6.74 -6.61
C THR A 14 7.65 6.33 -5.16
N VAL A 15 8.57 5.58 -4.57
CA VAL A 15 8.53 5.22 -3.13
C VAL A 15 8.87 6.43 -2.26
N LYS A 16 9.70 7.36 -2.76
CA LYS A 16 10.10 8.56 -2.03
C LYS A 16 10.15 9.79 -2.94
N PRO A 17 9.34 10.84 -2.67
CA PRO A 17 8.30 10.88 -1.64
C PRO A 17 7.13 9.93 -1.97
N LEU A 18 6.61 9.24 -0.95
CA LEU A 18 5.43 8.38 -1.10
C LEU A 18 4.16 9.26 -1.18
N ASP A 19 3.27 8.94 -2.11
CA ASP A 19 1.90 9.49 -2.11
C ASP A 19 1.08 8.86 -0.99
N THR A 20 1.22 9.41 0.22
CA THR A 20 0.55 8.90 1.41
C THR A 20 -0.97 9.04 1.35
N GLU A 21 -1.50 10.05 0.65
CA GLU A 21 -2.95 10.28 0.57
C GLU A 21 -3.63 9.19 -0.26
N ALA A 22 -3.06 8.86 -1.43
CA ALA A 22 -3.56 7.78 -2.27
C ALA A 22 -3.59 6.43 -1.53
N VAL A 23 -2.51 6.14 -0.79
CA VAL A 23 -2.38 4.92 0.02
C VAL A 23 -3.45 4.86 1.12
N LEU A 24 -3.61 5.93 1.90
CA LEU A 24 -4.58 5.97 2.99
C LEU A 24 -6.02 5.90 2.50
N LYS A 25 -6.31 6.54 1.37
CA LYS A 25 -7.63 6.46 0.72
C LYS A 25 -7.95 5.04 0.27
N SER A 26 -6.99 4.34 -0.34
CA SER A 26 -7.17 2.97 -0.79
C SER A 26 -7.37 2.03 0.39
N ILE A 27 -6.47 2.06 1.38
CA ILE A 27 -6.57 1.23 2.59
C ILE A 27 -7.87 1.51 3.35
N GLY A 28 -8.28 2.78 3.45
CA GLY A 28 -9.55 3.15 4.08
C GLY A 28 -10.78 2.58 3.36
N LYS A 29 -10.71 2.41 2.03
CA LYS A 29 -11.77 1.84 1.20
C LYS A 29 -11.77 0.31 1.23
N THR A 30 -10.60 -0.33 1.20
CA THR A 30 -10.46 -1.79 1.04
C THR A 30 -10.29 -2.54 2.36
N GLY A 31 -9.81 -1.87 3.40
CA GLY A 31 -9.50 -2.46 4.71
C GLY A 31 -8.17 -3.22 4.76
N CYS A 32 -7.50 -3.45 3.63
CA CYS A 32 -6.20 -4.12 3.56
C CYS A 32 -5.38 -3.70 2.33
N ALA A 33 -4.08 -3.95 2.38
CA ALA A 33 -3.16 -3.73 1.26
C ALA A 33 -2.22 -4.92 1.08
N VAL A 34 -1.81 -5.15 -0.17
CA VAL A 34 -0.73 -6.07 -0.55
C VAL A 34 0.21 -5.28 -1.45
N THR A 35 1.51 -5.35 -1.17
CA THR A 35 2.55 -4.70 -1.98
C THR A 35 3.26 -5.73 -2.84
N ALA A 36 3.65 -5.34 -4.05
CA ALA A 36 4.50 -6.12 -4.93
C ALA A 36 5.67 -5.22 -5.36
N GLU A 37 6.90 -5.71 -5.17
CA GLU A 37 8.11 -4.98 -5.51
C GLU A 37 9.23 -5.93 -5.92
N GLU A 38 10.10 -5.46 -6.82
CA GLU A 38 11.37 -6.10 -7.18
C GLU A 38 12.51 -5.32 -6.51
N HIS A 39 12.41 -5.19 -5.19
CA HIS A 39 13.41 -4.54 -4.34
C HIS A 39 13.53 -5.31 -3.02
N ASN A 40 14.53 -4.98 -2.20
CA ASN A 40 14.63 -5.50 -0.85
C ASN A 40 13.39 -5.09 -0.03
N ILE A 41 12.81 -6.04 0.70
CA ILE A 41 11.65 -5.82 1.57
C ILE A 41 11.97 -4.81 2.69
N ILE A 42 13.21 -4.80 3.17
CA ILE A 42 13.68 -3.87 4.20
C ILE A 42 13.97 -2.51 3.54
N GLY A 43 13.25 -1.48 3.97
CA GLY A 43 13.31 -0.13 3.43
C GLY A 43 12.64 0.04 2.06
N GLY A 44 11.97 -1.00 1.55
CA GLY A 44 11.27 -1.00 0.27
C GLY A 44 9.88 -0.34 0.30
N LEU A 45 9.10 -0.61 -0.75
CA LEU A 45 7.71 -0.20 -0.87
C LEU A 45 6.86 -0.79 0.26
N GLY A 46 7.03 -2.09 0.57
CA GLY A 46 6.31 -2.75 1.66
C GLY A 46 6.46 -2.02 2.99
N ASP A 47 7.70 -1.70 3.37
CA ASP A 47 8.01 -0.95 4.58
C ASP A 47 7.42 0.47 4.55
N ALA A 48 7.48 1.17 3.41
CA ALA A 48 6.93 2.51 3.29
C ALA A 48 5.40 2.53 3.46
N ILE A 49 4.71 1.55 2.87
CA ILE A 49 3.25 1.37 3.00
C ILE A 49 2.88 0.98 4.43
N ALA A 50 3.57 0.01 5.02
CA ALA A 50 3.31 -0.46 6.39
C ALA A 50 3.52 0.65 7.43
N GLN A 51 4.60 1.43 7.30
CA GLN A 51 4.84 2.60 8.16
C GLN A 51 3.75 3.66 8.00
N THR A 52 3.31 3.93 6.77
CA THR A 52 2.24 4.91 6.50
C THR A 52 0.92 4.47 7.12
N ALA A 53 0.53 3.21 6.94
CA ALA A 53 -0.67 2.66 7.53
C ALA A 53 -0.61 2.71 9.07
N SER A 54 0.47 2.23 9.67
CA SER A 54 0.62 2.16 11.14
C SER A 54 0.59 3.54 11.80
N LYS A 55 1.18 4.58 11.17
CA LYS A 55 1.21 5.95 11.72
C LYS A 55 -0.15 6.64 11.70
N ASN A 56 -1.01 6.32 10.73
CA ASN A 56 -2.26 7.05 10.49
C ASN A 56 -3.52 6.24 10.87
N ARG A 57 -3.42 4.91 10.91
CA ARG A 57 -4.52 3.98 11.18
C ARG A 57 -3.99 2.78 11.99
N PRO A 58 -3.55 2.99 13.25
CA PRO A 58 -3.08 1.90 14.10
C PRO A 58 -4.22 0.92 14.39
N VAL A 59 -3.87 -0.37 14.47
CA VAL A 59 -4.76 -1.46 14.90
C VAL A 59 -4.72 -1.66 16.40
#